data_AF-A0A353F0Z4-F1
#
_entry.id   AF-A0A353F0Z4-F1
#
_cell.length_a   1.000
_cell.length_b   1.000
_cell.length_c   1.000
_cell.angle_alpha   90.00
_cell.angle_beta   90.00
_cell.angle_gamma   90.00
#
_symmetry.space_group_name_H-M   'P 1'
#
loop_
_entity.id
_entity.type
_entity.pdbx_description
1 polymer ?
#
loop_
_entity_poly.entity_id
_entity_poly.type
_entity_poly.pdbx_seq_one_letter_code
_entity_poly.pdbx_strand_id
1 'polypeptide(L)'
;NVSEREASRVIRQHERGLRILALIASISPLIGLLGTVWGMVIAFSKIAKLGESVTPADFADGIWTGLLTTVAGLLVAIPAMAMARIFEARVDKLVHDLNELTSHLRERFFAK
;
A
#
# COMPACT_ATOMS: atom_id res chain seq x y z
N ASN A 1 32.65 8.85 -7.81
CA ASN A 1 32.77 7.92 -6.67
C ASN A 1 32.13 6.58 -6.99
N VAL A 2 32.94 5.51 -7.11
CA VAL A 2 32.44 4.15 -7.35
C VAL A 2 31.62 3.63 -6.15
N SER A 3 32.02 4.00 -4.92
CA SER A 3 31.29 3.67 -3.68
C SER A 3 29.83 4.15 -3.65
N GLU A 4 29.57 5.42 -4.00
CA GLU A 4 28.20 5.96 -4.10
C GLU A 4 27.35 5.23 -5.15
N ARG A 5 27.98 4.82 -6.27
CA ARG A 5 27.28 4.10 -7.35
C ARG A 5 26.88 2.69 -6.94
N GLU A 6 27.71 2.02 -6.14
CA GLU A 6 27.41 0.68 -5.60
C GLU A 6 26.37 0.73 -4.49
N ALA A 7 26.48 1.68 -3.55
CA ALA A 7 25.47 1.94 -2.53
C ALA A 7 24.09 2.18 -3.16
N SER A 8 24.03 3.04 -4.18
CA SER A 8 22.80 3.31 -4.94
C SER A 8 22.25 2.06 -5.65
N ARG A 9 23.10 1.09 -6.02
CA ARG A 9 22.68 -0.13 -6.71
C ARG A 9 21.98 -1.09 -5.76
N VAL A 10 22.51 -1.25 -4.54
CA VAL A 10 21.94 -2.11 -3.49
C VAL A 10 20.60 -1.54 -2.99
N ILE A 11 20.52 -0.23 -2.82
CA ILE A 11 19.27 0.48 -2.44
C ILE A 11 18.20 0.25 -3.51
N ARG A 12 18.52 0.46 -4.80
CA ARG A 12 17.59 0.24 -5.92
C ARG A 12 17.02 -1.18 -6.00
N GLN A 13 17.76 -2.18 -5.52
CA GLN A 13 17.29 -3.57 -5.52
C GLN A 13 16.24 -3.82 -4.43
N HIS A 14 16.38 -3.16 -3.28
CA HIS A 14 15.41 -3.22 -2.17
C HIS A 14 14.20 -2.30 -2.39
N GLU A 15 14.36 -1.22 -3.15
CA GLU A 15 13.27 -0.31 -3.54
C GLU A 15 12.15 -1.00 -4.32
N ARG A 16 12.45 -2.03 -5.13
CA ARG A 16 11.42 -2.73 -5.92
C ARG A 16 10.38 -3.40 -5.04
N GLY A 17 10.80 -4.12 -4.00
CA GLY A 17 9.89 -4.80 -3.07
C GLY A 17 9.07 -3.80 -2.26
N LEU A 18 9.73 -2.75 -1.74
CA LEU A 18 9.09 -1.65 -1.04
C LEU A 18 8.01 -0.95 -1.89
N ARG A 19 8.33 -0.66 -3.15
CA ARG A 19 7.44 0.03 -4.08
C ARG A 19 6.20 -0.80 -4.42
N ILE A 20 6.34 -2.12 -4.55
CA ILE A 20 5.20 -3.03 -4.73
C ILE A 20 4.32 -3.04 -3.48
N LEU A 21 4.94 -3.10 -2.30
CA LEU A 21 4.20 -3.15 -1.03
C LEU A 21 3.43 -1.84 -0.76
N ALA A 22 4.06 -0.70 -1.05
CA ALA A 22 3.43 0.62 -1.01
C ALA A 22 2.26 0.71 -2.02
N LEU A 23 2.44 0.17 -3.23
CA LEU A 23 1.39 0.11 -4.24
C LEU A 23 0.18 -0.71 -3.76
N ILE A 24 0.41 -1.88 -3.18
CA ILE A 24 -0.65 -2.73 -2.62
C ILE A 24 -1.38 -1.99 -1.49
N ALA A 25 -0.65 -1.33 -0.60
CA ALA A 25 -1.22 -0.53 0.48
C ALA A 25 -2.13 0.59 -0.04
N SER A 26 -1.77 1.24 -1.16
CA SER A 26 -2.56 2.32 -1.76
C SER A 26 -3.75 1.83 -2.59
N ILE A 27 -3.61 0.71 -3.33
CA ILE A 27 -4.64 0.23 -4.24
C ILE A 27 -5.70 -0.62 -3.53
N SER A 28 -5.33 -1.38 -2.49
CA SER A 28 -6.28 -2.29 -1.80
C SER A 28 -7.53 -1.59 -1.24
N PRO A 29 -7.45 -0.39 -0.62
CA PRO A 29 -8.64 0.35 -0.19
C PRO A 29 -9.51 0.79 -1.35
N LEU A 30 -8.91 1.17 -2.47
CA LEU A 30 -9.63 1.61 -3.68
C LEU A 30 -10.42 0.45 -4.30
N ILE A 31 -9.85 -0.77 -4.28
CA ILE A 31 -10.55 -1.99 -4.68
C ILE A 31 -11.74 -2.28 -3.75
N GLY A 32 -11.56 -2.10 -2.43
CA GLY A 32 -12.66 -2.28 -1.48
C GLY A 32 -13.79 -1.25 -1.66
N LEU A 33 -13.43 0.00 -1.94
CA LEU A 33 -14.39 1.06 -2.28
C LEU A 33 -15.11 0.78 -3.61
N LEU A 34 -14.41 0.24 -4.61
CA LEU A 34 -15.05 -0.17 -5.86
C LEU A 34 -16.16 -1.21 -5.60
N GLY A 35 -15.94 -2.12 -4.65
CA GLY A 35 -16.93 -3.11 -4.26
C GLY A 35 -18.21 -2.51 -3.63
N THR A 36 -18.12 -1.38 -2.92
CA THR A 36 -19.33 -0.68 -2.42
C THR A 36 -20.14 -0.08 -3.54
N VAL A 37 -19.47 0.56 -4.50
CA VAL A 37 -20.11 1.11 -5.70
C VAL A 37 -20.78 -0.02 -6.49
N TRP A 38 -20.07 -1.13 -6.69
CA TRP A 38 -20.60 -2.30 -7.39
C TRP A 38 -21.83 -2.90 -6.70
N GLY A 39 -21.78 -3.08 -5.38
CA GLY A 39 -22.90 -3.59 -4.57
C GLY A 39 -24.14 -2.69 -4.69
N MET A 40 -23.95 -1.38 -4.69
CA MET A 40 -25.04 -0.42 -4.90
C MET A 40 -25.61 -0.48 -6.32
N VAL A 41 -24.78 -0.63 -7.35
CA VAL A 41 -25.24 -0.80 -8.74
C VAL A 41 -26.16 -2.02 -8.86
N ILE A 42 -25.79 -3.14 -8.23
CA ILE A 42 -26.64 -4.35 -8.21
C ILE A 42 -27.95 -4.11 -7.46
N ALA A 43 -27.90 -3.47 -6.28
CA ALA A 43 -29.10 -3.15 -5.51
C ALA A 43 -30.08 -2.29 -6.32
N PHE A 44 -29.59 -1.21 -6.95
CA PHE A 44 -30.42 -0.36 -7.81
C PHE A 44 -30.96 -1.10 -9.03
N SER A 45 -30.18 -2.00 -9.64
CA SER A 45 -30.65 -2.81 -10.78
C SER A 45 -31.77 -3.79 -10.39
N LYS A 46 -31.71 -4.39 -9.19
CA LYS A 46 -32.80 -5.22 -8.65
C LYS A 46 -34.07 -4.39 -8.47
N ILE A 47 -33.93 -3.23 -7.84
CA ILE A 47 -35.06 -2.35 -7.50
C ILE A 47 -35.75 -1.79 -8.74
N ALA A 48 -34.98 -1.42 -9.76
CA ALA A 48 -35.53 -0.98 -11.05
C ALA A 48 -36.44 -2.03 -11.71
N LYS A 49 -36.32 -3.31 -11.35
CA LYS A 49 -37.18 -4.41 -11.84
C LYS A 49 -38.39 -4.69 -10.96
N LEU A 50 -38.36 -4.30 -9.68
CA LEU A 50 -39.41 -4.56 -8.68
C LEU A 50 -40.56 -3.54 -8.74
N GLY A 51 -40.36 -2.37 -9.37
CA GLY A 51 -41.42 -1.38 -9.56
C GLY A 51 -41.81 -0.68 -8.25
N GLU A 52 -43.11 -0.70 -7.89
CA GLU A 52 -43.66 0.11 -6.77
C GLU A 52 -43.51 -0.51 -5.37
N SER A 53 -43.18 -1.80 -5.26
CA SER A 53 -43.08 -2.52 -3.98
C SER A 53 -41.64 -2.65 -3.50
N VAL A 54 -40.94 -1.52 -3.38
CA VAL A 54 -39.56 -1.47 -2.90
C VAL A 54 -39.54 -1.35 -1.38
N THR A 55 -38.85 -2.26 -0.72
CA THR A 55 -38.62 -2.23 0.73
C THR A 55 -37.15 -1.94 1.02
N PRO A 56 -36.81 -1.37 2.19
CA PRO A 56 -35.42 -1.20 2.61
C PRO A 56 -34.61 -2.51 2.65
N ALA A 57 -35.29 -3.65 2.84
CA ALA A 57 -34.67 -4.97 2.81
C ALA A 57 -34.06 -5.30 1.43
N ASP A 58 -34.58 -4.71 0.35
CA ASP A 58 -34.09 -4.95 -1.02
C ASP A 58 -32.71 -4.33 -1.27
N PHE A 59 -32.33 -3.32 -0.48
CA PHE A 59 -30.99 -2.71 -0.52
C PHE A 59 -29.98 -3.44 0.37
N ALA A 60 -30.44 -4.18 1.38
CA ALA A 60 -29.60 -4.69 2.47
C ALA A 60 -28.46 -5.58 1.96
N ASP A 61 -28.75 -6.45 1.00
CA ASP A 61 -27.79 -7.39 0.41
C ASP A 61 -26.65 -6.68 -0.35
N GLY A 62 -26.99 -5.66 -1.16
CA GLY A 62 -26.01 -4.89 -1.92
C GLY A 62 -25.12 -4.01 -1.03
N ILE A 63 -25.72 -3.39 -0.01
CA ILE A 63 -24.98 -2.59 0.98
C ILE A 63 -24.05 -3.49 1.80
N TRP A 64 -24.55 -4.63 2.30
CA TRP A 64 -23.76 -5.58 3.06
C TRP A 64 -22.54 -6.07 2.27
N THR A 65 -22.77 -6.52 1.04
CA THR A 65 -21.68 -7.00 0.16
C THR A 65 -20.66 -5.91 -0.09
N GLY A 66 -21.12 -4.68 -0.35
CA GLY A 66 -20.27 -3.52 -0.50
C GLY A 66 -19.39 -3.26 0.72
N LEU A 67 -19.99 -3.18 1.91
CA LEU A 67 -19.26 -2.93 3.15
C LEU A 67 -18.23 -4.03 3.44
N LEU A 68 -18.59 -5.30 3.20
CA LEU A 68 -17.68 -6.42 3.40
C LEU A 68 -16.44 -6.32 2.51
N THR A 69 -16.59 -5.91 1.25
CA THR A 69 -15.45 -5.70 0.35
C THR A 69 -14.55 -4.54 0.78
N THR A 70 -15.10 -3.48 1.37
CA THR A 70 -14.30 -2.39 1.96
C THR A 70 -13.50 -2.88 3.16
N VAL A 71 -14.12 -3.65 4.06
CA VAL A 71 -13.42 -4.26 5.20
C VAL A 71 -12.28 -5.15 4.71
N ALA A 72 -12.51 -5.97 3.68
CA ALA A 72 -11.47 -6.81 3.09
C ALA A 72 -10.31 -5.98 2.50
N GLY A 73 -10.61 -4.89 1.79
CA GLY A 73 -9.60 -3.98 1.25
C GLY A 73 -8.73 -3.34 2.34
N LEU A 74 -9.35 -2.92 3.45
CA LEU A 74 -8.64 -2.35 4.61
C LEU A 74 -7.80 -3.39 5.37
N LEU A 75 -8.30 -4.61 5.51
CA LEU A 75 -7.56 -5.72 6.13
C LEU A 75 -6.26 -6.03 5.40
N VAL A 76 -6.19 -5.81 4.08
CA VAL A 76 -4.95 -5.95 3.31
C VAL A 76 -4.11 -4.68 3.35
N ALA A 77 -4.74 -3.51 3.25
CA ALA A 77 -4.04 -2.23 3.17
C ALA A 77 -3.27 -1.86 4.44
N ILE A 78 -3.87 -2.07 5.62
CA ILE A 78 -3.29 -1.65 6.90
C ILE A 78 -1.97 -2.41 7.17
N PRO A 79 -1.92 -3.76 7.10
CA PRO A 79 -0.67 -4.49 7.28
C PRO A 79 0.36 -4.17 6.19
N ALA A 80 -0.06 -4.03 4.93
CA ALA A 80 0.85 -3.68 3.83
C ALA A 80 1.53 -2.32 4.08
N MET A 81 0.75 -1.32 4.50
CA MET A 81 1.27 0.00 4.82
C MET A 81 2.23 -0.04 6.01
N ALA A 82 1.87 -0.75 7.09
CA ALA A 82 2.73 -0.90 8.26
C ALA A 82 4.07 -1.56 7.91
N MET A 83 4.04 -2.64 7.14
CA MET A 83 5.26 -3.32 6.68
C MET A 83 6.09 -2.41 5.78
N ALA A 84 5.49 -1.70 4.81
CA ALA A 84 6.21 -0.77 3.95
C ALA A 84 6.98 0.28 4.76
N ARG A 85 6.35 0.88 5.77
CA ARG A 85 7.00 1.85 6.67
C ARG A 85 8.14 1.25 7.48
N ILE A 86 7.97 0.03 8.01
CA ILE A 86 9.02 -0.64 8.79
C ILE A 86 10.23 -0.95 7.90
N PHE A 87 10.01 -1.42 6.68
CA PHE A 87 11.10 -1.73 5.75
C PHE A 87 11.77 -0.45 5.23
N GLU A 88 11.03 0.62 4.93
CA GLU A 88 11.58 1.93 4.59
C GLU A 88 12.52 2.42 5.69
N ALA A 89 12.06 2.45 6.95
CA ALA A 89 12.88 2.89 8.08
C ALA A 89 14.16 2.05 8.27
N ARG A 90 14.10 0.74 7.98
CA ARG A 90 15.29 -0.13 8.05
C ARG A 90 16.28 0.16 6.93
N VAL A 91 15.79 0.40 5.71
CA VAL A 91 16.66 0.77 4.58
C VAL A 91 17.32 2.12 4.85
N ASP A 92 16.56 3.12 5.29
CA ASP A 92 17.09 4.45 5.61
C ASP A 92 18.17 4.39 6.68
N LYS A 93 17.96 3.60 7.73
CA LYS A 93 18.98 3.39 8.77
C LYS A 93 20.25 2.76 8.19
N LEU A 94 20.13 1.71 7.37
CA LEU A 94 21.28 1.05 6.76
C LEU A 94 22.08 2.00 5.84
N VAL A 95 21.37 2.85 5.09
CA VAL A 95 22.00 3.86 4.22
C VAL A 95 22.72 4.92 5.07
N HIS A 96 22.12 5.34 6.18
CA HIS A 96 22.75 6.29 7.10
C HIS A 96 24.04 5.72 7.69
N ASP A 97 23.99 4.50 8.23
CA ASP A 97 25.15 3.81 8.82
C ASP A 97 26.29 3.64 7.78
N LEU A 98 25.95 3.31 6.52
CA LEU A 98 26.94 3.19 5.44
C LEU A 98 27.59 4.54 5.08
N ASN A 99 26.80 5.61 5.02
CA ASN A 99 27.31 6.95 4.74
C ASN A 99 28.22 7.45 5.87
N GLU A 100 27.89 7.14 7.13
CA GLU A 100 28.72 7.47 8.28
C GLU A 100 30.03 6.68 8.27
N LEU A 101 30.02 5.38 7.94
CA LEU A 101 31.24 4.60 7.82
C LEU A 101 32.15 5.11 6.68
N THR A 102 31.55 5.48 5.55
CA THR A 102 32.31 6.00 4.41
C THR A 102 32.87 7.40 4.68
N SER A 103 32.18 8.27 5.42
CA SER A 103 32.70 9.58 5.83
C SER A 103 33.89 9.43 6.78
N HIS A 104 33.78 8.57 7.80
CA HIS A 104 34.88 8.30 8.74
C HIS A 104 36.11 7.72 8.05
N LEU A 105 35.94 6.75 7.14
CA LEU A 105 37.06 6.19 6.37
C LEU A 105 37.73 7.23 5.48
N ARG A 106 36.93 8.12 4.85
CA ARG A 106 37.45 9.22 4.04
C ARG A 106 38.29 10.17 4.89
N GLU A 107 37.78 10.61 6.03
CA GLU A 107 38.54 11.49 6.91
C GLU A 107 39.85 10.84 7.38
N ARG A 108 39.82 9.55 7.73
CA ARG A 108 40.99 8.84 8.24
C ARG A 108 42.09 8.58 7.19
N PHE A 109 41.70 8.37 5.92
CA PHE A 109 42.65 8.13 4.83
C PHE A 109 43.16 9.41 4.16
N PHE A 110 42.37 10.49 4.14
CA PHE A 110 42.75 11.76 3.51
C PHE A 110 43.34 12.79 4.49
N ALA A 111 43.27 12.55 5.80
CA ALA A 111 43.98 13.34 6.82
C ALA A 111 45.45 12.87 7.03
N LYS A 112 45.98 12.03 6.15
CA LYS A 112 47.37 11.56 6.14
C LYS A 112 47.94 11.73 4.73
#